data_AF-A0A661CIU6-F1
#
_entry.id   AF-A0A661CIU6-F1
#
_cell.length_a   1.000
_cell.length_b   1.000
_cell.length_c   1.000
_cell.angle_alpha   90.00
_cell.angle_beta   90.00
_cell.angle_gamma   90.00
#
_symmetry.space_group_name_H-M   'P 1'
#
loop_
_entity.id
_entity.type
_entity.pdbx_description
1 polymer ?
#
loop_
_entity_poly.entity_id
_entity_poly.type
_entity_poly.pdbx_seq_one_letter_code
_entity_poly.pdbx_strand_id
1 'polypeptide(L)'
;MTIIASIDGTASPRLVYLHSDTVGTSIHPLEIYQEMRALRRTDESLRKFDLFMTMEGNISKGGGKFTERYAILKNTRIVPYDTSHVLIITGTLITDDGFEGIFAFDKAPLSPTTAVDIAYIPPQVEVIEVNTGSGVTPQDISDIADASAVEVWASTEALTILSDLAFVKDIEGGKWEIVGSEMVFYKADNTTEVARFSLDDPNTPTSRTRV
;
A
#
# COMPACT_ATOMS: atom_id res chain seq x y z
N MET A 1 4.20 -10.00 41.57
CA MET A 1 5.20 -10.99 41.18
C MET A 1 6.47 -10.21 40.87
N THR A 2 7.61 -10.63 41.39
CA THR A 2 8.90 -10.02 41.03
C THR A 2 9.41 -10.72 39.78
N ILE A 3 9.77 -9.96 38.75
CA ILE A 3 10.19 -10.49 37.44
C ILE A 3 11.70 -10.38 37.27
N ILE A 4 12.32 -9.34 37.80
CA ILE A 4 13.75 -9.07 37.63
C ILE A 4 14.47 -9.33 38.95
N ALA A 5 15.41 -10.28 38.93
CA ALA A 5 16.31 -10.52 40.06
C ALA A 5 17.40 -9.45 40.15
N SER A 6 18.02 -9.13 39.01
CA SER A 6 19.12 -8.18 38.93
C SER A 6 19.33 -7.70 37.49
N ILE A 7 20.07 -6.60 37.33
CA ILE A 7 20.46 -6.05 36.04
C ILE A 7 21.97 -5.80 36.06
N ASP A 8 22.70 -6.41 35.13
CA ASP A 8 24.08 -6.04 34.83
C ASP A 8 24.11 -5.04 33.67
N GLY A 9 24.19 -3.76 34.03
CA GLY A 9 24.28 -2.69 33.04
C GLY A 9 25.68 -2.42 32.49
N THR A 10 26.70 -3.11 33.01
CA THR A 10 28.10 -2.95 32.56
C THR A 10 28.51 -3.97 31.49
N ALA A 11 27.82 -5.11 31.40
CA ALA A 11 28.03 -6.09 30.34
C ALA A 11 27.70 -5.52 28.94
N SER A 12 28.29 -6.13 27.90
CA SER A 12 28.01 -5.84 26.50
C SER A 12 27.82 -7.16 25.73
N PRO A 13 26.56 -7.58 25.45
CA PRO A 13 25.31 -6.88 25.74
C PRO A 13 24.99 -6.82 27.24
N ARG A 14 24.17 -5.84 27.66
CA ARG A 14 23.69 -5.71 29.03
C ARG A 14 22.75 -6.86 29.37
N LEU A 15 22.73 -7.31 30.62
CA LEU A 15 21.98 -8.51 31.00
C LEU A 15 20.90 -8.19 32.03
N VAL A 16 19.68 -8.67 31.78
CA VAL A 16 18.55 -8.60 32.70
C VAL A 16 18.24 -10.00 33.18
N TYR A 17 18.51 -10.30 34.45
CA TYR A 17 18.32 -11.62 35.02
C TYR A 17 16.90 -11.75 35.58
N LEU A 18 16.19 -12.80 35.14
CA LEU A 18 14.85 -13.09 35.62
C LEU A 18 14.85 -13.70 37.02
N HIS A 19 13.84 -13.36 37.80
CA HIS A 19 13.64 -13.82 39.17
C HIS A 19 13.07 -15.23 39.23
N SER A 20 13.22 -15.95 40.35
CA SER A 20 12.71 -17.32 40.51
C SER A 20 11.19 -17.41 40.33
N ASP A 21 10.45 -16.34 40.60
CA ASP A 21 8.98 -16.29 40.43
C ASP A 21 8.55 -16.37 38.96
N THR A 22 9.49 -16.22 38.02
CA THR A 22 9.25 -16.38 36.58
C THR A 22 9.18 -17.84 36.13
N VAL A 23 9.60 -18.77 36.98
CA VAL A 23 9.63 -20.20 36.66
C VAL A 23 8.21 -20.75 36.53
N GLY A 24 7.87 -21.23 35.34
CA GLY A 24 6.56 -21.81 35.05
C GLY A 24 5.43 -20.78 34.93
N THR A 25 5.76 -19.49 34.82
CA THR A 25 4.79 -18.42 34.58
C THR A 25 4.88 -17.87 33.17
N SER A 26 3.79 -17.28 32.71
CA SER A 26 3.75 -16.54 31.46
C SER A 26 4.11 -15.08 31.72
N ILE A 27 5.02 -14.52 30.94
CA ILE A 27 5.49 -13.15 31.11
C ILE A 27 5.15 -12.36 29.85
N HIS A 28 4.49 -11.22 30.04
CA HIS A 28 4.37 -10.23 29.00
C HIS A 28 5.56 -9.24 29.08
N PRO A 29 6.23 -8.90 27.97
CA PRO A 29 7.40 -7.99 27.98
C PRO A 29 7.14 -6.63 28.63
N LEU A 30 5.89 -6.15 28.60
CA LEU A 30 5.46 -4.94 29.31
C LEU A 30 5.76 -4.99 30.82
N GLU A 31 5.62 -6.17 31.44
CA GLU A 31 5.84 -6.32 32.88
C GLU A 31 7.33 -6.20 33.22
N ILE A 32 8.20 -6.81 32.40
CA ILE A 32 9.67 -6.62 32.48
C ILE A 32 10.01 -5.12 32.36
N TYR A 33 9.41 -4.42 31.38
CA TYR A 33 9.63 -2.99 31.20
C TYR A 33 9.19 -2.17 32.42
N GLN A 34 8.01 -2.44 32.97
CA GLN A 34 7.47 -1.72 34.14
C GLN A 34 8.35 -1.91 35.37
N GLU A 35 8.77 -3.15 35.64
CA GLU A 35 9.63 -3.45 36.79
C GLU A 35 11.02 -2.84 36.62
N MET A 36 11.59 -2.91 35.42
CA MET A 36 12.85 -2.24 35.10
C MET A 36 12.78 -0.72 35.32
N ARG A 37 11.68 -0.08 34.91
CA ARG A 37 11.45 1.35 35.17
C ARG A 37 11.34 1.65 36.66
N ALA A 38 10.68 0.78 37.43
CA ALA A 38 10.57 0.90 38.88
C ALA A 38 11.96 0.78 39.55
N LEU A 39 12.74 -0.25 39.19
CA LEU A 39 14.10 -0.46 39.69
C LEU A 39 15.00 0.74 39.39
N ARG A 40 14.98 1.28 38.18
CA ARG A 40 15.72 2.51 37.83
C ARG A 40 15.26 3.75 38.59
N ARG A 41 14.00 3.79 39.04
CA ARG A 41 13.51 4.89 39.87
C ARG A 41 14.08 4.81 41.28
N THR A 42 14.39 3.64 41.81
CA THR A 42 14.87 3.48 43.19
C THR A 42 16.38 3.24 43.30
N ASP A 43 17.02 2.71 42.26
CA ASP A 43 18.45 2.40 42.23
C ASP A 43 19.22 3.36 41.31
N GLU A 44 20.06 4.21 41.92
CA GLU A 44 20.89 5.18 41.21
C GLU A 44 21.97 4.53 40.34
N SER A 45 22.42 3.32 40.70
CA SER A 45 23.44 2.59 39.94
C SER A 45 22.95 2.21 38.54
N LEU A 46 21.63 2.11 38.34
CA LEU A 46 21.00 1.82 37.06
C LEU A 46 20.61 3.08 36.28
N ARG A 47 20.62 4.27 36.91
CA ARG A 47 20.26 5.53 36.26
C ARG A 47 21.33 6.06 35.33
N LYS A 48 22.59 5.71 35.57
CA LYS A 48 23.74 6.09 34.73
C LYS A 48 23.70 5.47 33.33
N PHE A 49 22.87 4.45 33.11
CA PHE A 49 22.72 3.78 31.82
C PHE A 49 21.46 4.26 31.08
N ASP A 50 21.47 4.19 29.76
CA ASP A 50 20.26 4.35 28.95
C ASP A 50 19.22 3.26 29.26
N LEU A 51 17.96 3.47 28.83
CA LEU A 51 16.95 2.43 28.96
C LEU A 51 17.38 1.15 28.21
N PHE A 52 17.39 0.04 28.94
CA PHE A 52 17.71 -1.29 28.42
C PHE A 52 16.61 -1.84 27.50
N MET A 53 15.38 -1.33 27.65
CA MET A 53 14.22 -1.72 26.87
C MET A 53 13.32 -0.52 26.63
N THR A 54 12.72 -0.42 25.45
CA THR A 54 11.66 0.55 25.13
C THR A 54 10.39 -0.19 24.73
N MET A 55 9.23 0.41 25.00
CA MET A 55 7.93 -0.10 24.54
C MET A 55 7.41 0.82 23.45
N GLU A 56 7.06 0.23 22.30
CA GLU A 56 6.45 0.92 21.17
C GLU A 56 5.14 0.22 20.77
N GLY A 57 4.47 0.74 19.72
CA GLY A 57 3.17 0.25 19.26
C GLY A 57 2.00 1.03 19.87
N ASN A 58 0.84 0.37 20.00
CA ASN A 58 -0.41 1.02 20.40
C ASN A 58 -0.82 2.19 19.50
N ILE A 59 -0.53 2.07 18.20
CA ILE A 59 -0.89 3.04 17.17
C ILE A 59 -2.32 2.75 16.72
N SER A 60 -3.17 3.77 16.64
CA SER A 60 -4.55 3.59 16.21
C SER A 60 -4.62 3.06 14.77
N LYS A 61 -5.37 1.98 14.57
CA LYS A 61 -5.73 1.44 13.24
C LYS A 61 -7.07 2.01 12.73
N GLY A 62 -7.72 2.90 13.50
CA GLY A 62 -9.12 3.30 13.28
C GLY A 62 -10.11 2.34 13.92
N GLY A 63 -11.38 2.75 14.02
CA GLY A 63 -12.46 1.90 14.57
C GLY A 63 -12.29 1.48 16.03
N GLY A 64 -11.52 2.24 16.84
CA GLY A 64 -11.21 1.88 18.23
C GLY A 64 -10.19 0.75 18.39
N LYS A 65 -9.61 0.25 17.30
CA LYS A 65 -8.57 -0.78 17.32
C LYS A 65 -7.16 -0.16 17.28
N PHE A 66 -6.20 -0.86 17.86
CA PHE A 66 -4.81 -0.40 17.96
C PHE A 66 -3.83 -1.50 17.52
N THR A 67 -2.64 -1.12 17.09
CA THR A 67 -1.52 -2.06 16.94
C THR A 67 -1.10 -2.58 18.30
N GLU A 68 -0.57 -3.80 18.32
CA GLU A 68 -0.03 -4.39 19.54
C GLU A 68 1.17 -3.60 20.05
N ARG A 69 1.40 -3.70 21.36
CA ARG A 69 2.61 -3.15 21.97
C ARG A 69 3.73 -4.18 21.84
N TYR A 70 4.91 -3.71 21.45
CA TYR A 70 6.10 -4.54 21.34
C TYR A 70 7.25 -3.91 22.12
N ALA A 71 8.12 -4.76 22.65
CA ALA A 71 9.31 -4.35 23.39
C ALA A 71 10.54 -4.40 22.46
N ILE A 72 11.36 -3.35 22.49
CA ILE A 72 12.65 -3.31 21.82
C ILE A 72 13.75 -3.30 22.88
N LEU A 73 14.60 -4.32 22.89
CA LEU A 73 15.81 -4.37 23.71
C LEU A 73 16.91 -3.51 23.09
N LYS A 74 17.63 -2.73 23.91
CA LYS A 74 18.70 -1.82 23.49
C LYS A 74 20.04 -2.31 24.02
N ASN A 75 20.85 -2.93 23.16
CA ASN A 75 22.09 -3.63 23.49
C ASN A 75 21.95 -4.46 24.77
N THR A 76 20.84 -5.19 24.89
CA THR A 76 20.42 -5.90 26.10
C THR A 76 19.91 -7.29 25.72
N ARG A 77 20.15 -8.27 26.58
CA ARG A 77 19.58 -9.62 26.53
C ARG A 77 18.97 -10.00 27.87
N ILE A 78 17.96 -10.87 27.82
CA ILE A 78 17.26 -11.38 29.00
C ILE A 78 17.86 -12.74 29.36
N VAL A 79 18.26 -12.91 30.62
CA VAL A 79 18.78 -14.19 31.13
C VAL A 79 17.68 -14.85 31.95
N PRO A 80 17.17 -16.03 31.55
CA PRO A 80 16.19 -16.76 32.33
C PRO A 80 16.73 -17.15 33.72
N TYR A 81 15.84 -17.51 34.64
CA TYR A 81 16.26 -18.04 35.93
C TYR A 81 16.97 -19.40 35.76
N ASP A 82 18.05 -19.63 36.50
CA ASP A 82 18.92 -20.81 36.37
C ASP A 82 18.30 -22.07 37.01
N THR A 83 17.22 -22.55 36.41
CA THR A 83 16.53 -23.79 36.77
C THR A 83 15.83 -24.32 35.52
N SER A 84 15.73 -25.65 35.35
CA SER A 84 15.08 -26.21 34.16
C SER A 84 13.57 -25.96 34.16
N HIS A 85 13.06 -25.23 33.17
CA HIS A 85 11.65 -24.89 33.02
C HIS A 85 11.31 -24.44 31.59
N VAL A 86 10.00 -24.29 31.33
CA VAL A 86 9.50 -23.60 30.13
C VAL A 86 9.14 -22.17 30.51
N LEU A 87 9.76 -21.21 29.84
CA LEU A 87 9.46 -19.79 29.96
C LEU A 87 8.51 -19.40 28.83
N ILE A 88 7.29 -18.97 29.17
CA ILE A 88 6.28 -18.58 28.19
C ILE A 88 6.31 -17.06 28.03
N ILE A 89 6.47 -16.59 26.81
CA ILE A 89 6.49 -15.16 26.46
C ILE A 89 5.29 -14.86 25.57
N THR A 90 4.35 -14.05 26.09
CA THR A 90 3.05 -13.80 25.44
C THR A 90 2.99 -12.49 24.67
N GLY A 91 4.12 -11.82 24.45
CA GLY A 91 4.19 -10.53 23.77
C GLY A 91 5.45 -10.40 22.92
N THR A 92 5.46 -9.41 22.04
CA THR A 92 6.52 -9.26 21.05
C THR A 92 7.79 -8.67 21.67
N LEU A 93 8.92 -9.37 21.51
CA LEU A 93 10.27 -8.95 21.91
C LEU A 93 11.17 -8.89 20.69
N ILE A 94 11.75 -7.72 20.45
CA ILE A 94 12.64 -7.43 19.33
C ILE A 94 13.97 -6.95 19.90
N THR A 95 15.07 -7.42 19.33
CA THR A 95 16.42 -6.97 19.65
C THR A 95 16.85 -5.85 18.71
N ASP A 96 17.80 -5.03 19.14
CA ASP A 96 18.32 -3.90 18.36
C ASP A 96 19.10 -4.30 17.10
N ASP A 97 19.58 -5.54 17.03
CA ASP A 97 20.15 -6.17 15.84
C ASP A 97 19.10 -6.77 14.89
N GLY A 98 17.80 -6.54 15.16
CA GLY A 98 16.71 -6.88 14.25
C GLY A 98 16.23 -8.34 14.34
N PHE A 99 16.64 -9.09 15.36
CA PHE A 99 16.08 -10.40 15.66
C PHE A 99 14.90 -10.31 16.62
N GLU A 100 14.12 -11.39 16.73
CA GLU A 100 12.95 -11.44 17.60
C GLU A 100 12.88 -12.74 18.40
N GLY A 101 12.03 -12.76 19.43
CA GLY A 101 11.69 -13.96 20.16
C GLY A 101 12.87 -14.59 20.90
N ILE A 102 13.22 -15.83 20.57
CA ILE A 102 14.24 -16.59 21.31
C ILE A 102 15.62 -15.91 21.32
N PHE A 103 15.94 -15.12 20.30
CA PHE A 103 17.20 -14.37 20.19
C PHE A 103 17.32 -13.23 21.21
N ALA A 104 16.22 -12.82 21.83
CA ALA A 104 16.21 -11.86 22.93
C ALA A 104 16.81 -12.43 24.23
N PHE A 105 17.01 -13.74 24.30
CA PHE A 105 17.44 -14.44 25.52
C PHE A 105 18.89 -14.92 25.42
N ASP A 106 19.64 -14.72 26.50
CA ASP A 106 20.98 -15.26 26.67
C ASP A 106 20.95 -16.40 27.69
N LYS A 107 21.43 -17.58 27.27
CA LYS A 107 21.52 -18.79 28.09
C LYS A 107 22.96 -19.12 28.50
N ALA A 108 23.95 -18.38 27.99
CA ALA A 108 25.36 -18.61 28.31
C ALA A 108 25.68 -18.51 29.81
N PRO A 109 25.03 -17.63 30.61
CA PRO A 109 25.27 -17.56 32.05
C PRO A 109 24.63 -18.71 32.87
N LEU A 110 23.81 -19.57 32.26
CA LEU A 110 23.11 -20.63 32.98
C LEU A 110 24.06 -21.81 33.29
N SER A 111 23.74 -22.55 34.34
CA SER A 111 24.46 -23.77 34.69
C SER A 111 24.38 -24.79 33.54
N PRO A 112 25.44 -25.59 33.27
CA PRO A 112 25.45 -26.55 32.15
C PRO A 112 24.34 -27.63 32.21
N THR A 113 23.77 -27.86 33.40
CA THR A 113 22.68 -28.82 33.64
C THR A 113 21.29 -28.19 33.49
N THR A 114 21.21 -26.88 33.35
CA THR A 114 19.95 -26.15 33.28
C THR A 114 19.43 -26.13 31.86
N ALA A 115 18.19 -26.62 31.68
CA ALA A 115 17.50 -26.61 30.40
C ALA A 115 16.29 -25.67 30.47
N VAL A 116 16.45 -24.46 29.94
CA VAL A 116 15.34 -23.52 29.77
C VAL A 116 14.84 -23.55 28.33
N ASP A 117 13.58 -23.92 28.16
CA ASP A 117 12.88 -23.82 26.88
C ASP A 117 12.10 -22.51 26.83
N ILE A 118 12.09 -21.84 25.68
CA ILE A 118 11.45 -20.53 25.51
C ILE A 118 10.27 -20.69 24.56
N ALA A 119 9.07 -20.75 25.13
CA ALA A 119 7.82 -20.78 24.39
C ALA A 119 7.40 -19.35 24.02
N TYR A 120 7.80 -18.90 22.84
CA TYR A 120 7.48 -17.56 22.33
C TYR A 120 6.16 -17.57 21.55
N ILE A 121 5.12 -16.98 22.13
CA ILE A 121 3.74 -16.94 21.61
C ILE A 121 3.26 -15.48 21.58
N PRO A 122 3.82 -14.63 20.71
CA PRO A 122 3.37 -13.25 20.58
C PRO A 122 1.92 -13.22 20.05
N PRO A 123 1.17 -12.15 20.35
CA PRO A 123 -0.17 -11.99 19.81
C PRO A 123 -0.06 -11.82 18.28
N GLN A 124 -1.02 -12.39 17.56
CA GLN A 124 -1.00 -12.42 16.10
C GLN A 124 -1.57 -11.13 15.54
N VAL A 125 -0.85 -10.52 14.59
CA VAL A 125 -1.29 -9.29 13.93
C VAL A 125 -2.65 -9.49 13.24
N GLU A 126 -3.67 -8.79 13.73
CA GLU A 126 -4.93 -8.67 12.99
C GLU A 126 -4.69 -7.92 11.67
N VAL A 127 -4.82 -8.63 10.55
CA VAL A 127 -4.94 -8.05 9.21
C VAL A 127 -6.36 -7.55 9.06
N ILE A 128 -6.54 -6.23 9.00
CA ILE A 128 -7.82 -5.64 8.59
C ILE A 128 -7.73 -5.51 7.08
N GLU A 129 -8.42 -6.39 6.36
CA GLU A 129 -8.70 -6.16 4.95
C GLU A 129 -9.58 -4.92 4.86
N VAL A 130 -8.96 -3.80 4.48
CA VAL A 130 -9.70 -2.58 4.19
C VAL A 130 -10.34 -2.80 2.83
N ASN A 131 -11.58 -3.28 2.83
CA ASN A 131 -12.44 -3.27 1.64
C ASN A 131 -12.82 -1.82 1.32
N THR A 132 -11.86 -1.05 0.81
CA THR A 132 -12.15 0.14 0.02
C THR A 132 -12.71 -0.32 -1.32
N GLY A 133 -13.96 -0.77 -1.33
CA GLY A 133 -14.74 -0.72 -2.55
C GLY A 133 -14.69 0.72 -3.05
N SER A 134 -14.47 0.95 -4.34
CA SER A 134 -14.24 2.30 -4.88
C SER A 134 -15.45 3.24 -4.73
N GLY A 135 -16.54 2.77 -4.13
CA GLY A 135 -17.83 3.45 -4.09
C GLY A 135 -18.53 3.46 -5.45
N VAL A 136 -17.87 2.98 -6.50
CA VAL A 136 -18.41 2.89 -7.86
C VAL A 136 -19.39 1.73 -7.89
N THR A 137 -20.64 2.07 -8.07
CA THR A 137 -21.73 1.13 -8.30
C THR A 137 -21.72 0.68 -9.76
N PRO A 138 -22.35 -0.47 -10.09
CA PRO A 138 -22.61 -0.84 -11.48
C PRO A 138 -23.36 0.24 -12.27
N GLN A 139 -24.16 1.07 -11.58
CA GLN A 139 -24.86 2.19 -12.19
C GLN A 139 -23.89 3.29 -12.60
N ASP A 140 -22.91 3.64 -11.77
CA ASP A 140 -21.88 4.65 -12.13
C ASP A 140 -21.09 4.24 -13.36
N ILE A 141 -20.83 2.93 -13.53
CA ILE A 141 -20.18 2.38 -14.73
C ILE A 141 -21.07 2.55 -15.96
N SER A 142 -22.38 2.28 -15.81
CA SER A 142 -23.36 2.47 -16.88
C SER A 142 -23.48 3.95 -17.27
N ASP A 143 -23.59 4.84 -16.29
CA ASP A 143 -23.75 6.27 -16.51
C ASP A 143 -22.55 6.88 -17.25
N ILE A 144 -21.32 6.44 -16.93
CA ILE A 144 -20.10 6.84 -17.65
C ILE A 144 -20.10 6.32 -19.09
N ALA A 145 -20.50 5.06 -19.30
CA ALA A 145 -20.55 4.46 -20.63
C ALA A 145 -21.57 5.20 -21.52
N ASP A 146 -22.75 5.50 -20.99
CA ASP A 146 -23.82 6.20 -21.71
C ASP A 146 -23.41 7.65 -22.04
N ALA A 147 -22.82 8.38 -21.08
CA ALA A 147 -22.32 9.73 -21.32
C ALA A 147 -21.25 9.76 -22.44
N SER A 148 -20.34 8.80 -22.47
CA SER A 148 -19.28 8.73 -23.49
C SER A 148 -19.82 8.40 -24.90
N ALA A 149 -20.86 7.56 -25.00
CA ALA A 149 -21.44 7.17 -26.28
C ALA A 149 -22.14 8.35 -26.98
N VAL A 150 -22.82 9.21 -26.21
CA VAL A 150 -23.52 10.40 -26.73
C VAL A 150 -22.52 11.41 -27.32
N GLU A 151 -21.41 11.68 -26.63
CA GLU A 151 -20.39 12.63 -27.10
C GLU A 151 -19.71 12.14 -28.39
N VAL A 152 -19.40 10.84 -28.47
CA VAL A 152 -18.77 10.24 -29.66
C VAL A 152 -19.70 10.31 -30.87
N TRP A 153 -21.00 10.01 -30.70
CA TRP A 153 -21.97 10.10 -31.79
C TRP A 153 -22.12 11.55 -32.27
N ALA A 154 -22.26 12.51 -31.36
CA ALA A 154 -22.36 13.93 -31.71
C ALA A 154 -21.15 14.44 -32.50
N SER A 155 -19.94 14.00 -32.12
CA SER A 155 -18.72 14.38 -32.85
C SER A 155 -18.64 13.77 -34.27
N THR A 156 -19.16 12.55 -34.45
CA THR A 156 -19.17 11.87 -35.75
C THR A 156 -20.15 12.54 -36.71
N GLU A 157 -21.35 12.89 -36.25
CA GLU A 157 -22.34 13.61 -37.06
C GLU A 157 -21.83 15.01 -37.46
N ALA A 158 -21.23 15.74 -36.52
CA ALA A 158 -20.64 17.05 -36.80
C ALA A 158 -19.55 16.97 -37.89
N LEU A 159 -18.72 15.92 -37.91
CA LEU A 159 -17.71 15.72 -38.96
C LEU A 159 -18.35 15.47 -40.34
N THR A 160 -19.44 14.68 -40.40
CA THR A 160 -20.16 14.46 -41.67
C THR A 160 -20.84 15.74 -42.19
N ILE A 161 -21.44 16.53 -41.30
CA ILE A 161 -22.04 17.82 -41.65
C ILE A 161 -20.96 18.80 -42.17
N LEU A 162 -19.79 18.83 -41.54
CA LEU A 162 -18.68 19.66 -42.00
C LEU A 162 -18.18 19.24 -43.38
N SER A 163 -18.11 17.94 -43.68
CA SER A 163 -17.71 17.48 -45.02
C SER A 163 -18.74 17.84 -46.08
N ASP A 164 -20.02 17.67 -45.77
CA ASP A 164 -21.10 18.00 -46.70
C ASP A 164 -21.17 19.52 -46.96
N LEU A 165 -20.97 20.33 -45.91
CA LEU A 165 -20.91 21.79 -46.04
C LEU A 165 -19.71 22.25 -46.86
N ALA A 166 -18.54 21.60 -46.68
CA ALA A 166 -17.37 21.88 -47.49
C ALA A 166 -17.61 21.58 -48.97
N PHE A 167 -18.27 20.46 -49.28
CA PHE A 167 -18.66 20.11 -50.64
C PHE A 167 -19.61 21.14 -51.28
N VAL A 168 -20.65 21.56 -50.55
CA VAL A 168 -21.59 22.60 -51.03
C VAL A 168 -20.84 23.92 -51.30
N LYS A 169 -19.99 24.34 -50.37
CA LYS A 169 -19.19 25.57 -50.50
C LYS A 169 -18.26 25.52 -51.71
N ASP A 170 -17.63 24.37 -51.95
CA ASP A 170 -16.75 24.17 -53.09
C ASP A 170 -17.54 24.27 -54.42
N ILE A 171 -18.75 23.72 -54.49
CA ILE A 171 -19.64 23.83 -55.66
C ILE A 171 -20.13 25.28 -55.87
N GLU A 172 -20.55 25.98 -54.82
CA GLU A 172 -21.04 27.36 -54.94
C GLU A 172 -19.95 28.36 -55.33
N GLY A 173 -18.70 28.13 -54.87
CA GLY A 173 -17.61 29.07 -55.05
C GLY A 173 -16.84 28.95 -56.36
N GLY A 174 -16.91 27.80 -57.05
CA GLY A 174 -16.13 27.53 -58.26
C GLY A 174 -16.90 27.56 -59.56
N LYS A 175 -16.18 27.44 -60.68
CA LYS A 175 -16.76 27.30 -62.02
C LYS A 175 -17.37 25.91 -62.21
N TRP A 176 -18.36 25.81 -63.09
CA TRP A 176 -18.88 24.55 -63.59
C TRP A 176 -18.66 24.48 -65.10
N GLU A 177 -18.27 23.31 -65.61
CA GLU A 177 -17.92 23.13 -67.01
C GLU A 177 -18.47 21.80 -67.53
N ILE A 178 -18.95 21.78 -68.77
CA ILE A 178 -19.31 20.54 -69.47
C ILE A 178 -18.13 20.16 -70.37
N VAL A 179 -17.55 18.99 -70.13
CA VAL A 179 -16.41 18.45 -70.89
C VAL A 179 -16.84 17.14 -71.53
N GLY A 180 -17.08 17.15 -72.84
CA GLY A 180 -17.64 15.98 -73.53
C GLY A 180 -19.07 15.70 -73.08
N SER A 181 -19.33 14.49 -72.56
CA SER A 181 -20.61 14.10 -71.96
C SER A 181 -20.58 14.08 -70.44
N GLU A 182 -19.73 14.89 -69.81
CA GLU A 182 -19.62 14.98 -68.35
C GLU A 182 -19.78 16.42 -67.86
N MET A 183 -20.44 16.56 -66.71
CA MET A 183 -20.51 17.80 -65.92
C MET A 183 -19.42 17.77 -64.86
N VAL A 184 -18.58 18.81 -64.81
CA VAL A 184 -17.44 18.92 -63.90
C VAL A 184 -17.61 20.15 -63.01
N PHE A 185 -17.51 19.95 -61.69
CA PHE A 185 -17.54 21.00 -60.67
C PHE A 185 -16.13 21.27 -60.17
N TYR A 186 -15.73 22.54 -60.11
CA TYR A 186 -14.42 22.96 -59.61
C TYR A 186 -14.55 23.72 -58.29
N LYS A 187 -13.45 23.82 -57.54
CA LYS A 187 -13.34 24.73 -56.39
C LYS A 187 -13.26 26.19 -56.85
N ALA A 188 -13.26 27.13 -55.89
CA ALA A 188 -13.11 28.56 -56.14
C ALA A 188 -11.82 28.97 -56.87
N ASP A 189 -10.80 28.11 -56.92
CA ASP A 189 -9.59 28.31 -57.73
C ASP A 189 -9.80 28.04 -59.23
N ASN A 190 -10.98 27.54 -59.61
CA ASN A 190 -11.37 27.17 -60.97
C ASN A 190 -10.43 26.16 -61.67
N THR A 191 -9.62 25.43 -60.91
CA THR A 191 -8.66 24.46 -61.45
C THR A 191 -8.75 23.11 -60.76
N THR A 192 -9.12 23.06 -59.47
CA THR A 192 -9.26 21.82 -58.71
C THR A 192 -10.66 21.22 -58.88
N GLU A 193 -10.75 19.99 -59.38
CA GLU A 193 -12.03 19.26 -59.55
C GLU A 193 -12.56 18.71 -58.22
N VAL A 194 -13.85 18.95 -57.96
CA VAL A 194 -14.58 18.56 -56.75
C VAL A 194 -15.43 17.31 -57.01
N ALA A 195 -16.14 17.30 -58.13
CA ALA A 195 -16.96 16.17 -58.55
C ALA A 195 -17.19 16.17 -60.06
N ARG A 196 -17.45 14.99 -60.61
CA ARG A 196 -17.74 14.76 -62.02
C ARG A 196 -18.91 13.79 -62.17
N PHE A 197 -19.83 14.14 -63.06
CA PHE A 197 -21.05 13.38 -63.31
C PHE A 197 -21.15 13.10 -64.82
N SER A 198 -21.43 11.86 -65.19
CA SER A 198 -21.80 11.54 -66.57
C SER A 198 -23.20 12.10 -66.87
N LEU A 199 -23.36 12.71 -68.03
CA LEU A 199 -24.65 13.15 -68.56
C LEU A 199 -25.39 12.00 -69.28
N ASP A 200 -24.71 10.89 -69.55
CA ASP A 200 -25.24 9.73 -70.24
C ASP A 200 -25.78 8.64 -69.27
N ASP A 201 -25.36 8.66 -68.01
CA ASP A 201 -25.83 7.76 -66.95
C ASP A 201 -26.65 8.55 -65.90
N PRO A 202 -27.98 8.32 -65.80
CA PRO A 202 -28.84 9.10 -64.92
C PRO A 202 -28.63 8.84 -63.42
N ASN A 203 -27.83 7.85 -62.99
CA ASN A 203 -27.91 7.36 -61.60
C ASN A 203 -26.62 7.38 -60.76
N THR A 204 -25.42 7.71 -61.28
CA THR A 204 -24.20 7.69 -60.44
C THR A 204 -23.10 8.68 -60.88
N PRO A 205 -22.49 9.48 -59.97
CA PRO A 205 -21.28 10.25 -60.27
C PRO A 205 -20.12 9.34 -60.68
N THR A 206 -19.35 9.73 -61.70
CA THR A 206 -18.23 8.94 -62.23
C THR A 206 -16.97 9.07 -61.38
N SER A 207 -16.83 10.15 -60.60
CA SER A 207 -15.79 10.28 -59.57
C SER A 207 -16.17 11.31 -58.48
N ARG A 208 -15.68 11.08 -57.26
CA ARG A 208 -15.68 12.05 -56.16
C ARG A 208 -14.28 12.11 -55.56
N THR A 209 -13.68 13.29 -55.50
CA THR A 209 -12.41 13.48 -54.81
C THR A 209 -12.71 13.70 -53.32
N ARG A 210 -12.38 12.72 -52.46
CA ARG A 210 -12.41 12.93 -51.01
C ARG A 210 -11.28 13.90 -50.66
N VAL A 211 -11.62 15.03 -50.06
CA VAL A 211 -10.69 15.99 -49.46
C VAL A 211 -10.72 15.82 -47.95
#